data_AF-A0A945UY84-F1
#
_entry.id   AF-A0A945UY84-F1
#
_cell.length_a   1.000
_cell.length_b   1.000
_cell.length_c   1.000
_cell.angle_alpha   90.00
_cell.angle_beta   90.00
_cell.angle_gamma   90.00
#
_symmetry.space_group_name_H-M   'P 1'
#
loop_
_entity.id
_entity.type
_entity.pdbx_description
1 polymer ?
#
loop_
_entity_poly.entity_id
_entity_poly.type
_entity_poly.pdbx_seq_one_letter_code
_entity_poly.pdbx_strand_id
1 'polypeptide(L)' 'MSEISHHHHFASDNTTGICPEAWSALSEANQGRVPSYGDDKWTRQACDHIRELFEKPDAEIFFVFNGTAANS' A
#
# COMPACT_ATOMS: atom_id res chain seq x y z
N MET A 1 24.68 -19.81 0.95
CA MET A 1 23.44 -19.01 1.02
C MET A 1 22.55 -19.73 2.01
N SER A 2 22.33 -19.20 3.22
CA SER A 2 21.50 -19.90 4.20
C SER A 2 20.06 -19.93 3.70
N GLU A 3 19.44 -21.11 3.72
CA GLU A 3 18.00 -21.23 3.54
C GLU A 3 17.30 -20.37 4.59
N ILE A 4 16.46 -19.45 4.13
CA ILE A 4 15.56 -18.72 5.02
C ILE A 4 14.48 -19.72 5.43
N SER A 5 14.56 -20.23 6.66
CA SER A 5 13.48 -21.03 7.24
C SER A 5 12.27 -20.12 7.44
N HIS A 6 11.20 -20.30 6.66
CA HIS A 6 9.94 -19.60 6.86
C HIS A 6 9.19 -20.23 8.04
N HIS A 7 9.48 -19.73 9.25
CA HIS A 7 8.70 -20.06 10.43
C HIS A 7 7.37 -19.29 10.40
N HIS A 8 6.32 -19.93 9.90
CA HIS A 8 4.96 -19.42 10.03
C HIS A 8 4.48 -19.60 11.46
N HIS A 9 4.59 -18.53 12.25
CA HIS A 9 4.03 -18.47 13.60
C HIS A 9 2.60 -17.94 13.55
N PHE A 10 1.67 -18.58 14.27
CA PHE A 10 0.27 -18.12 14.41
C PHE A 10 0.12 -16.96 15.43
N ALA A 11 1.12 -16.06 15.50
CA ALA A 11 1.12 -14.96 16.46
C ALA A 11 0.25 -13.78 15.99
N SER A 12 0.49 -13.29 14.77
CA SER A 12 -0.30 -12.24 14.13
C SER A 12 0.07 -12.16 12.64
N ASP A 13 -0.90 -11.76 11.83
CA ASP A 13 -0.71 -11.39 10.43
C ASP A 13 0.25 -10.21 10.22
N ASN A 14 0.37 -9.29 11.18
CA ASN A 14 1.30 -8.15 11.13
C ASN A 14 2.79 -8.55 11.16
N THR A 15 3.09 -9.84 11.36
CA THR A 15 4.43 -10.41 11.27
C THR A 15 4.80 -10.83 9.85
N THR A 16 3.83 -10.80 8.93
CA THR A 16 4.02 -11.17 7.53
C THR A 16 4.69 -10.02 6.75
N GLY A 17 5.54 -10.39 5.79
CA GLY A 17 6.14 -9.42 4.86
C GLY A 17 5.16 -8.90 3.80
N ILE A 18 5.69 -8.07 2.91
CA ILE A 18 4.97 -7.52 1.75
C ILE A 18 4.66 -8.61 0.71
N CYS A 19 3.47 -8.60 0.10
CA CYS A 19 3.15 -9.50 -1.00
C CYS A 19 3.92 -9.13 -2.29
N PRO A 20 4.16 -10.07 -3.22
CA PRO A 20 4.91 -9.81 -4.45
C PRO A 20 4.35 -8.67 -5.30
N GLU A 21 3.02 -8.55 -5.39
CA GLU A 21 2.33 -7.53 -6.18
C GLU A 21 2.58 -6.12 -5.62
N ALA A 22 2.49 -5.98 -4.29
CA ALA A 22 2.79 -4.72 -3.62
C ALA A 22 4.28 -4.35 -3.74
N TRP A 23 5.19 -5.33 -3.69
CA TRP A 23 6.61 -5.09 -3.95
C TRP A 23 6.87 -4.63 -5.39
N SER A 24 6.21 -5.25 -6.38
CA SER A 24 6.31 -4.83 -7.79
C SER A 24 5.85 -3.39 -7.98
N ALA A 25 4.70 -3.02 -7.42
CA ALA A 25 4.17 -1.66 -7.49
C ALA A 25 5.13 -0.63 -6.87
N LEU A 26 5.77 -0.95 -5.73
CA LEU A 26 6.79 -0.09 -5.13
C LEU A 26 8.03 0.04 -6.03
N SER A 27 8.48 -1.06 -6.64
CA SER A 27 9.61 -1.06 -7.57
C SER A 27 9.35 -0.20 -8.81
N GLU A 28 8.12 -0.23 -9.34
CA GLU A 28 7.66 0.64 -10.42
C GLU A 28 7.56 2.10 -9.98
N ALA A 29 7.04 2.36 -8.78
CA ALA A 29 6.92 3.69 -8.22
C ALA A 29 8.26 4.37 -7.95
N ASN A 30 9.30 3.58 -7.69
CA ASN A 30 10.67 4.06 -7.46
C ASN A 30 11.40 4.53 -8.74
N GLN A 31 10.73 4.53 -9.90
CA GLN A 31 11.31 5.01 -11.15
C GLN A 31 11.07 6.52 -11.34
N GLY A 32 12.14 7.28 -11.48
CA GLY A 32 12.08 8.71 -11.81
C GLY A 32 11.75 9.61 -10.62
N ARG A 33 11.04 10.71 -10.87
CA ARG A 33 10.64 11.70 -9.85
C ARG A 33 9.17 12.06 -10.03
N VAL A 34 8.48 12.24 -8.91
CA VAL A 34 7.08 12.68 -8.86
C VAL A 34 6.93 13.77 -7.78
N PRO A 35 5.88 14.60 -7.83
CA PRO A 35 5.54 15.52 -6.75
C PRO A 35 5.33 14.80 -5.41
N SER A 36 5.43 15.53 -4.32
CA SER A 36 5.25 15.00 -2.95
C SER A 36 3.84 15.28 -2.43
N TYR A 37 3.54 14.76 -1.23
CA TYR A 37 2.31 15.07 -0.47
C TYR A 37 1.01 14.72 -1.20
N GLY A 38 1.00 13.63 -1.97
CA GLY A 38 -0.19 13.08 -2.61
C GLY A 38 -0.53 13.66 -3.99
N ASP A 39 0.24 14.63 -4.49
CA ASP A 39 0.03 15.20 -5.83
C ASP A 39 0.74 14.40 -6.94
N ASP A 40 0.83 13.08 -6.78
CA ASP A 40 1.48 12.19 -7.71
C ASP A 40 0.51 11.23 -8.40
N LYS A 41 0.99 10.60 -9.48
CA LYS A 41 0.19 9.67 -10.29
C LYS A 41 -0.23 8.40 -9.54
N TRP A 42 0.58 7.91 -8.61
CA TRP A 42 0.32 6.67 -7.88
C TRP A 42 -0.78 6.89 -6.85
N THR A 43 -0.72 8.02 -6.15
CA THR A 43 -1.79 8.45 -5.24
C THR A 43 -3.10 8.56 -6.00
N ARG A 44 -3.11 9.22 -7.17
CA ARG A 44 -4.32 9.35 -8.02
C ARG A 44 -4.88 7.99 -8.46
N GLN A 45 -4.02 7.11 -8.99
CA GLN A 45 -4.43 5.77 -9.43
C GLN A 45 -5.01 4.94 -8.29
N ALA A 46 -4.39 4.97 -7.10
CA ALA A 46 -4.90 4.27 -5.93
C ALA A 46 -6.27 4.82 -5.49
N CYS A 47 -6.45 6.15 -5.47
CA CYS A 47 -7.74 6.77 -5.20
C CYS A 47 -8.82 6.32 -6.20
N ASP A 48 -8.49 6.30 -7.49
CA ASP A 48 -9.44 5.91 -8.55
C ASP A 48 -9.86 4.44 -8.42
N HIS A 49 -8.92 3.53 -8.13
CA HIS A 49 -9.23 2.13 -7.87
C HIS A 49 -10.10 1.93 -6.62
N ILE A 50 -9.86 2.70 -5.54
CA ILE A 50 -10.70 2.63 -4.35
C ILE A 50 -12.13 3.12 -4.67
N ARG A 51 -12.27 4.22 -5.40
CA ARG A 51 -13.59 4.72 -5.82
C ARG A 51 -14.36 3.73 -6.68
N GLU A 52 -13.67 3.11 -7.63
CA GLU A 52 -14.22 2.08 -8.50
C GLU A 52 -14.65 0.85 -7.69
N LEU A 53 -13.77 0.33 -6.82
CA LEU A 53 -14.03 -0.85 -6.00
C LEU A 53 -15.24 -0.66 -5.08
N PHE A 54 -15.41 0.54 -4.51
CA PHE A 54 -16.51 0.85 -3.60
C PHE A 54 -17.74 1.42 -4.31
N GLU A 55 -17.71 1.62 -5.62
CA GLU A 55 -18.77 2.27 -6.42
C GLU A 55 -19.14 3.67 -5.86
N LYS A 56 -18.11 4.42 -5.41
CA LYS A 56 -18.24 5.76 -4.83
C LYS A 56 -17.36 6.77 -5.57
N PRO A 57 -17.83 7.35 -6.69
CA PRO A 57 -17.04 8.28 -7.49
C PRO A 57 -16.62 9.54 -6.73
N ASP A 58 -17.41 9.96 -5.74
CA ASP A 58 -17.18 11.20 -4.99
C ASP A 58 -16.45 10.97 -3.66
N ALA A 59 -15.98 9.75 -3.38
CA ALA A 59 -15.27 9.48 -2.13
C ALA A 59 -13.95 10.28 -2.06
N GLU A 60 -13.69 10.85 -0.89
CA GLU A 60 -12.40 11.41 -0.53
C GLU A 60 -11.53 10.33 0.12
N ILE A 61 -10.28 10.24 -0.30
CA ILE A 61 -9.34 9.21 0.14
C ILE A 61 -8.10 9.89 0.71
N PHE A 62 -7.72 9.49 1.91
CA PHE A 62 -6.54 10.00 2.62
C PHE A 62 -5.68 8.82 3.06
N PHE A 63 -4.39 8.86 2.75
CA PHE A 63 -3.44 7.81 3.13
C PHE A 63 -2.75 8.16 4.45
N VAL A 64 -2.76 7.22 5.38
CA VAL A 64 -2.10 7.33 6.69
C VAL A 64 -1.25 6.09 6.96
N PHE A 65 -0.29 6.18 7.88
CA PHE A 65 0.72 5.14 8.06
C PHE A 65 0.21 3.84 8.71
N ASN A 66 -0.81 3.90 9.56
CA ASN A 66 -1.29 2.74 10.28
C ASN A 66 -2.77 2.86 10.68
N GLY A 67 -3.33 1.76 11.19
CA GLY A 67 -4.73 1.70 11.60
C GLY A 67 -5.09 2.58 12.80
N THR A 68 -4.15 2.88 13.70
CA THR A 68 -4.42 3.77 14.83
C THR A 68 -4.63 5.21 14.35
N ALA A 69 -3.75 5.71 13.48
CA ALA A 69 -3.85 7.05 12.91
C ALA A 69 -5.09 7.23 12.03
N ALA A 70 -5.60 6.16 11.42
CA ALA A 70 -6.85 6.21 10.66
C ALA A 70 -8.09 6.37 11.55
N ASN A 71 -8.03 5.90 12.80
CA ASN A 71 -9.16 5.86 13.72
C ASN A 71 -9.25 7.08 14.66
N SER A 72 -8.16 7.83 14.84
CA SER A 72 -8.04 8.95 15.78
C SER A 72 -8.12 10.30 15.09
#